data_AF-A0A7K1FPB1-F1
#
_entry.id   AF-A0A7K1FPB1-F1
#
_cell.length_a   1.000
_cell.length_b   1.000
_cell.length_c   1.000
_cell.angle_alpha   90.00
_cell.angle_beta   90.00
_cell.angle_gamma   90.00
#
_symmetry.space_group_name_H-M   'P 1'
#
loop_
_entity.id
_entity.type
_entity.pdbx_description
1 polymer ?
#
loop_
_entity_poly.entity_id
_entity_poly.type
_entity_poly.pdbx_seq_one_letter_code
_entity_poly.pdbx_strand_id
1 'polypeptide(L)' 'MNPEQMNAELRAIEQRHQQLSASELDTVLTRLNELASSVEDLPPGDAQSTLASITELRRRFTDRYNVAVADGTG' A
#
# COMPACT_ATOMS: atom_id res chain seq x y z
N MET A 1 10.13 -12.88 2.90
CA MET A 1 8.66 -13.02 2.75
C MET A 1 8.41 -13.67 1.39
N ASN A 2 7.36 -14.50 1.23
CA ASN A 2 7.07 -15.10 -0.09
C ASN A 2 6.14 -14.19 -0.92
N PRO A 3 6.26 -14.19 -2.27
CA PRO A 3 5.48 -13.31 -3.14
C PRO A 3 3.96 -13.50 -3.01
N GLU A 4 3.51 -14.74 -2.74
CA GLU A 4 2.09 -15.02 -2.47
C GLU A 4 1.56 -14.33 -1.21
N GLN A 5 2.36 -14.30 -0.13
CA GLN A 5 1.98 -13.62 1.10
C GLN A 5 1.92 -12.11 0.88
N MET A 6 2.87 -11.56 0.13
CA MET A 6 2.91 -10.15 -0.21
C MET A 6 1.71 -9.74 -1.08
N ASN A 7 1.38 -10.54 -2.09
CA ASN A 7 0.20 -10.32 -2.93
C ASN A 7 -1.12 -10.45 -2.15
N ALA A 8 -1.22 -11.39 -1.20
CA ALA A 8 -2.37 -11.49 -0.32
C ALA A 8 -2.53 -10.26 0.57
N GLU A 9 -1.42 -9.73 1.09
CA GLU A 9 -1.43 -8.50 1.89
C GLU A 9 -1.83 -7.28 1.06
N LEU A 10 -1.30 -7.15 -0.16
CA LEU A 10 -1.69 -6.06 -1.08
C LEU A 10 -3.17 -6.12 -1.43
N ARG A 11 -3.72 -7.32 -1.66
CA ARG A 11 -5.16 -7.49 -1.85
C ARG A 11 -5.97 -7.12 -0.61
N ALA A 12 -5.49 -7.44 0.59
CA ALA A 12 -6.16 -7.06 1.83
C ALA A 12 -6.12 -5.53 2.06
N ILE A 13 -4.99 -4.88 1.75
CA ILE A 13 -4.86 -3.42 1.78
C ILE A 13 -5.81 -2.79 0.76
N GLU A 14 -5.83 -3.31 -0.47
CA GLU A 14 -6.78 -2.86 -1.49
C GLU A 14 -8.20 -3.02 -0.98
N GLN A 15 -8.59 -4.20 -0.49
CA GLN A 15 -9.94 -4.51 0.03
C GLN A 15 -10.39 -3.64 1.21
N ARG A 16 -9.46 -3.04 1.94
CA ARG A 16 -9.74 -2.09 3.02
C ARG A 16 -10.16 -0.70 2.52
N HIS A 17 -10.67 -0.57 1.28
CA HIS A 17 -11.06 0.69 0.63
C HIS A 17 -12.13 1.56 1.32
N GLN A 18 -12.70 1.14 2.45
CA GLN A 18 -13.68 1.95 3.19
C GLN A 18 -13.04 3.20 3.80
N GLN A 19 -13.85 4.15 4.27
CA GLN A 19 -13.42 5.47 4.74
C GLN A 19 -12.41 5.37 5.90
N LEU A 20 -11.13 5.23 5.55
CA LEU A 20 -10.03 5.29 6.49
C LEU A 20 -9.75 6.76 6.85
N SER A 21 -9.52 7.02 8.12
CA SER A 21 -9.02 8.30 8.62
C SER A 21 -7.61 8.60 8.10
N ALA A 22 -7.15 9.85 8.21
CA ALA A 22 -5.79 10.22 7.84
C ALA A 22 -4.73 9.37 8.56
N SER A 23 -4.94 9.04 9.84
CA SER A 23 -4.02 8.20 10.63
C SER A 23 -3.96 6.74 10.15
N GLU A 24 -5.10 6.19 9.73
CA GLU A 24 -5.17 4.85 9.16
C GLU A 24 -4.54 4.80 7.76
N LEU A 25 -4.75 5.85 6.96
CA LEU A 25 -4.11 6.02 5.66
C LEU A 25 -2.58 6.11 5.79
N ASP A 26 -2.06 6.86 6.77
CA ASP A 26 -0.63 6.95 7.07
C ASP A 26 -0.03 5.58 7.46
N THR A 27 -0.77 4.82 8.28
CA THR A 27 -0.39 3.43 8.65
C THR A 27 -0.31 2.54 7.41
N VAL A 28 -1.29 2.64 6.49
CA VAL A 28 -1.28 1.88 5.23
C VAL A 28 -0.11 2.30 4.34
N LEU A 29 0.17 3.60 4.21
CA LEU A 29 1.28 4.11 3.42
C LEU A 29 2.64 3.65 3.96
N THR A 30 2.80 3.66 5.28
CA THR A 30 3.99 3.11 5.95
C THR A 30 4.16 1.64 5.62
N ARG A 31 3.08 0.85 5.73
CA ARG A 31 3.12 -0.58 5.41
C ARG A 31 3.46 -0.86 3.95
N LEU A 32 2.91 -0.08 3.01
CA LEU A 32 3.26 -0.19 1.58
C LEU A 32 4.74 0.09 1.31
N ASN A 33 5.37 1.01 2.06
CA ASN A 33 6.80 1.25 1.95
C ASN A 33 7.64 0.09 2.50
N GLU A 34 7.24 -0.51 3.63
CA GLU A 34 7.90 -1.72 4.16
C GLU A 34 7.82 -2.89 3.18
N LEU A 35 6.66 -3.08 2.55
CA LEU A 35 6.47 -4.09 1.51
C LEU A 35 7.37 -3.81 0.31
N ALA A 36 7.48 -2.54 -0.12
CA ALA A 36 8.35 -2.14 -1.22
C ALA A 36 9.82 -2.52 -0.97
N SER A 37 10.33 -2.27 0.24
CA SER A 37 11.69 -2.69 0.63
C SER A 37 11.84 -4.21 0.65
N SER A 38 10.77 -4.95 0.96
CA SER A 38 10.78 -6.42 0.95
C SER A 38 10.69 -7.03 -0.46
N VAL A 39 10.39 -6.23 -1.49
CA VAL A 39 10.35 -6.69 -2.89
C VAL A 39 11.74 -7.01 -3.43
N GLU A 40 12.79 -6.38 -2.90
CA GLU A 40 14.18 -6.61 -3.36
C GLU A 40 14.64 -8.07 -3.17
N ASP A 41 13.99 -8.82 -2.27
CA ASP A 41 14.25 -10.24 -2.01
C ASP A 41 13.48 -11.21 -2.95
N LEU A 42 12.62 -10.69 -3.85
CA LEU A 42 11.81 -11.51 -4.74
C LEU A 42 12.50 -11.85 -6.07
N PRO A 43 12.11 -12.96 -6.73
CA PRO A 43 12.52 -13.23 -8.11
C PRO A 43 12.15 -12.06 -9.03
N PRO A 44 12.98 -11.68 -10.01
CA PRO A 44 12.81 -10.44 -10.78
C PRO A 44 11.46 -10.33 -11.51
N GLY A 45 10.89 -11.45 -11.96
CA GLY A 45 9.57 -11.46 -12.61
C GLY A 45 8.43 -11.13 -11.64
N ASP A 46 8.45 -11.72 -10.44
CA ASP A 46 7.47 -11.44 -9.38
C ASP A 46 7.69 -10.05 -8.77
N ALA A 47 8.96 -9.67 -8.58
CA ALA A 47 9.36 -8.39 -8.01
C ALA A 47 8.77 -7.23 -8.81
N GLN A 48 8.89 -7.24 -10.13
CA GLN A 48 8.37 -6.17 -10.98
C GLN A 48 6.84 -6.04 -10.90
N SER A 49 6.12 -7.17 -10.91
CA SER A 49 4.66 -7.15 -10.78
C SER A 49 4.22 -6.64 -9.42
N THR A 50 4.89 -7.07 -8.35
CA THR A 50 4.55 -6.65 -6.99
C THR A 50 4.89 -5.18 -6.74
N LEU A 51 6.03 -4.69 -7.24
CA LEU A 51 6.40 -3.27 -7.19
C LEU A 51 5.39 -2.38 -7.91
N ALA A 52 4.86 -2.83 -9.06
CA ALA A 52 3.83 -2.10 -9.80
C ALA A 52 2.54 -1.98 -8.97
N SER A 53 2.07 -3.07 -8.36
CA SER A 53 0.90 -3.06 -7.48
C SER A 53 1.09 -2.15 -6.25
N ILE A 54 2.25 -2.21 -5.60
CA ILE A 54 2.59 -1.33 -4.46
C ILE A 54 2.57 0.13 -4.88
N THR A 55 3.16 0.44 -6.03
CA THR A 55 3.24 1.82 -6.55
C THR A 55 1.85 2.39 -6.83
N GLU A 56 0.96 1.60 -7.45
CA GLU A 56 -0.41 2.01 -7.73
C GLU A 56 -1.23 2.22 -6.46
N LEU A 57 -1.14 1.28 -5.51
CA LEU A 57 -1.80 1.43 -4.21
C LEU A 57 -1.30 2.67 -3.47
N ARG A 58 0.03 2.86 -3.39
CA ARG A 58 0.61 4.02 -2.70
C ARG A 58 0.07 5.33 -3.27
N ARG A 59 0.02 5.47 -4.60
CA ARG A 59 -0.56 6.66 -5.24
C ARG A 59 -2.01 6.90 -4.81
N ARG A 60 -2.86 5.88 -4.89
CA ARG A 60 -4.28 5.99 -4.50
C ARG A 60 -4.47 6.35 -3.02
N PHE A 61 -3.68 5.74 -2.13
CA PHE A 61 -3.75 5.99 -0.70
C PHE A 61 -3.19 7.37 -0.32
N THR A 62 -2.14 7.85 -1.01
CA THR A 62 -1.62 9.21 -0.84
C THR A 62 -2.63 10.27 -1.26
N ASP A 63 -3.31 10.09 -2.40
CA ASP A 63 -4.35 11.01 -2.85
C ASP A 63 -5.48 11.10 -1.81
N ARG A 64 -5.91 9.96 -1.27
CA ARG A 64 -6.91 9.90 -0.20
C ARG A 64 -6.42 10.54 1.10
N TYR A 65 -5.18 10.31 1.49
CA TYR A 65 -4.59 10.91 2.69
C TYR A 65 -4.62 12.43 2.58
N ASN A 66 -4.21 12.98 1.43
CA ASN A 66 -4.23 14.41 1.18
C ASN A 66 -5.64 14.99 1.28
N VAL A 67 -6.65 14.28 0.76
CA VAL A 67 -8.07 14.68 0.91
C VAL A 67 -8.51 14.62 2.37
N ALA A 68 -8.23 13.53 3.09
CA ALA A 68 -8.63 13.36 4.49
C ALA A 68 -8.01 14.42 5.43
N VAL A 69 -6.75 14.79 5.17
CA VAL A 69 -6.04 15.88 5.85
C VAL A 69 -6.67 17.23 5.52
N ALA A 70 -7.00 17.49 4.25
CA ALA A 70 -7.64 18.73 3.81
C ALA A 70 -9.05 18.91 4.38
N ASP A 71 -9.81 17.82 4.51
CA ASP A 71 -11.17 17.80 5.07
C ASP A 71 -11.20 17.87 6.61
N GLY A 72 -10.04 17.81 7.28
CA GLY A 72 -9.94 17.95 8.74
C GLY A 72 -10.47 16.75 9.53
N THR A 73 -10.47 15.56 8.93
CA THR A 73 -10.98 14.31 9.54
C THR A 73 -9.93 13.58 10.41
N GLY A 74 -8.96 14.33 10.96
CA GLY A 74 -7.83 13.83 11.75
C GLY A 74 -8.02 14.00 13.25
#